data_AF-A0A961IZU1-F1
#
_entry.id   AF-A0A961IZU1-F1
#
_cell.length_a   1.000
_cell.length_b   1.000
_cell.length_c   1.000
_cell.angle_alpha   90.00
_cell.angle_beta   90.00
_cell.angle_gamma   90.00
#
_symmetry.space_group_name_H-M   'P 1'
#
loop_
_entity.id
_entity.type
_entity.pdbx_description
1 polymer ?
#
loop_
_entity_poly.entity_id
_entity_poly.type
_entity_poly.pdbx_seq_one_letter_code
_entity_poly.pdbx_strand_id
1 'polypeptide(L)'
;MYDETWDHISDQHPEVANWAGSDEVLHATQNPTAVYESSTNPEHAVVFVNENTTFNGESLHVPVRIVEDSSARVATAYFRTSSVGWKNSGDLEMTNIASVKYDKASDVLYIATRPGREAKSRESLPGVLWRYDSEDGRIVGVTIMDYAYYWMPRLSDLTNDIGKRLHMNRTDVRSILESVDGEDGHTN
;
A
#
# COMPACT_ATOMS: atom_id res chain seq x y z
N MET A 1 0.40 2.42 18.99
CA MET A 1 0.96 1.69 17.83
C MET A 1 1.76 0.54 18.39
N TYR A 2 1.60 -0.67 17.85
CA TYR A 2 2.38 -1.82 18.30
C TYR A 2 3.76 -1.78 17.62
N ASP A 3 4.81 -2.27 18.28
CA ASP A 3 6.17 -2.31 17.71
C ASP A 3 6.19 -3.07 16.37
N GLU A 4 5.44 -4.17 16.29
CA GLU A 4 5.25 -4.97 15.08
C GLU A 4 4.66 -4.16 13.90
N THR A 5 3.83 -3.14 14.20
CA THR A 5 3.27 -2.25 13.17
C THR A 5 4.35 -1.36 12.59
N TRP A 6 5.28 -0.88 13.41
CA TRP A 6 6.36 -0.04 12.95
C TRP A 6 7.39 -0.82 12.14
N ASP A 7 7.79 -2.01 12.61
CA ASP A 7 8.69 -2.89 11.86
C ASP A 7 8.12 -3.19 10.47
N HIS A 8 6.82 -3.47 10.40
CA HIS A 8 6.12 -3.69 9.14
C HIS A 8 6.10 -2.46 8.22
N ILE A 9 5.81 -1.26 8.75
CA ILE A 9 5.87 -0.01 7.97
C ILE A 9 7.30 0.24 7.49
N SER A 10 8.31 0.02 8.33
CA SER A 10 9.72 0.23 7.97
C SER A 10 10.16 -0.69 6.84
N ASP A 11 9.76 -1.95 6.89
CA ASP A 11 10.09 -2.93 5.84
C ASP A 11 9.36 -2.63 4.52
N GLN A 12 8.07 -2.33 4.60
CA GLN A 12 7.23 -2.17 3.41
C GLN A 12 7.30 -0.76 2.83
N HIS A 13 7.55 0.26 3.64
CA HIS A 13 7.57 1.67 3.29
C HIS A 13 8.80 2.36 3.90
N PRO A 14 10.02 2.03 3.42
CA PRO A 14 11.25 2.63 3.92
C PRO A 14 11.26 4.16 3.79
N GLU A 15 10.52 4.73 2.84
CA GLU A 15 10.30 6.17 2.74
C GLU A 15 9.65 6.78 3.99
N VAL A 16 8.77 6.06 4.68
CA VAL A 16 8.11 6.54 5.89
C VAL A 16 9.07 6.41 7.07
N ALA A 17 9.80 5.29 7.16
CA ALA A 17 10.79 5.09 8.22
C ALA A 17 11.93 6.11 8.17
N ASN A 18 12.39 6.46 6.97
CA ASN A 18 13.51 7.40 6.81
C ASN A 18 13.11 8.86 7.09
N TRP A 19 11.85 9.24 6.83
CA TRP A 19 11.45 10.66 6.80
C TRP A 19 10.44 11.06 7.87
N ALA A 20 9.48 10.20 8.16
CA ALA A 20 8.50 10.44 9.22
C ALA A 20 8.98 9.78 10.51
N GLY A 21 9.43 8.54 10.51
CA GLY A 21 9.65 7.84 11.77
C GLY A 21 8.34 7.45 12.48
N SER A 22 8.46 6.67 13.56
CA SER A 22 7.30 6.12 14.28
C SER A 22 6.47 7.19 14.98
N ASP A 23 7.14 8.24 15.46
CA ASP A 23 6.54 9.29 16.28
C ASP A 23 5.60 10.16 15.43
N GLU A 24 5.93 10.39 14.17
CA GLU A 24 5.15 11.18 13.22
C GLU A 24 3.93 10.41 12.74
N VAL A 25 4.06 9.09 12.51
CA VAL A 25 2.90 8.23 12.22
C VAL A 25 1.98 8.17 13.44
N LEU A 26 2.54 8.04 14.65
CA LEU A 26 1.75 8.08 15.88
C LEU A 26 1.06 9.44 16.05
N HIS A 27 1.79 10.53 15.81
CA HIS A 27 1.26 11.88 15.89
C HIS A 27 0.11 12.10 14.91
N ALA A 28 0.23 11.62 13.66
CA ALA A 28 -0.84 11.70 12.66
C ALA A 28 -2.11 10.95 13.11
N THR A 29 -1.98 9.84 13.84
CA THR A 29 -3.14 9.11 14.40
C THR A 29 -3.76 9.78 15.62
N GLN A 30 -2.99 10.55 16.39
CA GLN A 30 -3.47 11.23 17.60
C GLN A 30 -4.00 12.63 17.32
N ASN A 31 -3.39 13.35 16.38
CA ASN A 31 -3.68 14.73 16.04
C ASN A 31 -3.73 14.93 14.50
N PRO A 32 -4.65 14.23 13.80
CA PRO A 32 -4.79 14.41 12.36
C PRO A 32 -5.21 15.84 12.02
N THR A 33 -4.74 16.35 10.88
CA THR A 33 -5.29 17.57 10.29
C THR A 33 -6.62 17.31 9.59
N ALA A 34 -6.81 16.09 9.09
CA ALA A 34 -8.08 15.63 8.52
C ALA A 34 -8.28 14.11 8.73
N VAL A 35 -9.54 13.69 8.77
CA VAL A 35 -9.94 12.27 8.84
C VAL A 35 -10.96 12.00 7.74
N TYR A 36 -10.72 10.95 6.96
CA TYR A 36 -11.60 10.52 5.87
C TYR A 36 -12.08 9.09 6.11
N GLU A 37 -13.27 8.76 5.64
CA GLU A 37 -13.71 7.37 5.54
C GLU A 37 -12.85 6.61 4.53
N SER A 38 -12.59 5.32 4.77
CA SER A 38 -11.95 4.46 3.79
C SER A 38 -12.84 4.28 2.56
N SER A 39 -12.25 4.39 1.37
CA SER A 39 -12.94 4.18 0.09
C SER A 39 -13.24 2.70 -0.20
N THR A 40 -12.51 1.79 0.44
CA THR A 40 -12.63 0.33 0.27
C THR A 40 -13.36 -0.34 1.42
N ASN A 41 -13.39 0.28 2.59
CA ASN A 41 -14.01 -0.28 3.80
C ASN A 41 -14.51 0.82 4.76
N PRO A 42 -15.52 1.62 4.37
CA PRO A 42 -15.96 2.80 5.14
C PRO A 42 -16.54 2.46 6.51
N GLU A 43 -17.04 1.23 6.71
CA GLU A 43 -17.64 0.78 7.98
C GLU A 43 -16.59 0.43 9.04
N HIS A 44 -15.38 0.04 8.60
CA HIS A 44 -14.34 -0.50 9.50
C HIS A 44 -12.97 0.14 9.30
N ALA A 45 -12.84 1.20 8.50
CA ALA A 45 -11.56 1.87 8.30
C ALA A 45 -11.73 3.37 8.01
N VAL A 46 -10.74 4.11 8.49
CA VAL A 46 -10.58 5.55 8.24
C VAL A 46 -9.15 5.84 7.80
N VAL A 47 -8.94 6.98 7.15
CA VAL A 47 -7.62 7.46 6.76
C VAL A 47 -7.35 8.75 7.53
N PHE A 48 -6.38 8.68 8.44
CA PHE A 48 -5.85 9.85 9.13
C PHE A 48 -4.86 10.55 8.20
N VAL A 49 -5.00 11.87 8.06
CA VAL A 49 -4.11 12.69 7.24
C VAL A 49 -3.45 13.74 8.11
N ASN A 50 -2.14 13.90 7.92
CA ASN A 50 -1.38 14.98 8.52
C ASN A 50 -0.72 15.81 7.42
N GLU A 51 -1.33 16.95 7.13
CA GLU A 51 -0.85 17.91 6.11
C GLU A 51 0.39 18.68 6.55
N ASN A 52 0.75 18.66 7.84
CA ASN A 52 1.96 19.31 8.35
C ASN A 52 3.20 18.43 8.18
N THR A 53 3.03 17.11 8.16
CA THR A 53 4.12 16.16 7.89
C THR A 53 4.15 15.86 6.40
N THR A 54 5.12 16.45 5.70
CA THR A 54 5.22 16.31 4.24
C THR A 54 6.56 15.75 3.80
N PHE A 55 6.54 14.98 2.71
CA PHE A 55 7.72 14.55 1.99
C PHE A 55 7.58 14.97 0.52
N ASN A 56 8.51 15.80 0.04
CA ASN A 56 8.44 16.39 -1.30
C ASN A 56 7.11 17.14 -1.58
N GLY A 57 6.55 17.78 -0.55
CA GLY A 57 5.29 18.53 -0.66
C GLY A 57 4.03 17.67 -0.60
N GLU A 58 4.15 16.36 -0.37
CA GLU A 58 3.02 15.45 -0.26
C GLU A 58 2.75 15.10 1.19
N SER A 59 1.48 15.10 1.60
CA SER A 59 1.05 14.85 2.99
C SER A 59 1.16 13.37 3.39
N LEU A 60 1.33 13.13 4.69
CA LEU A 60 1.30 11.79 5.27
C LEU A 60 -0.14 11.30 5.42
N HIS A 61 -0.42 10.11 4.87
CA HIS A 61 -1.66 9.37 5.02
C HIS A 61 -1.42 8.10 5.84
N VAL A 62 -2.29 7.85 6.82
CA VAL A 62 -2.21 6.70 7.72
C VAL A 62 -3.57 6.00 7.74
N PRO A 63 -3.80 5.01 6.86
CA PRO A 63 -4.97 4.14 6.93
C PRO A 63 -4.99 3.36 8.24
N VAL A 64 -6.13 3.39 8.91
CA VAL A 64 -6.37 2.74 10.19
C VAL A 64 -7.62 1.90 10.09
N ARG A 65 -7.47 0.61 10.41
CA ARG A 65 -8.56 -0.35 10.52
C ARG A 65 -9.07 -0.41 11.96
N ILE A 66 -10.36 -0.33 12.14
CA ILE A 66 -11.04 -0.50 13.43
C ILE A 66 -11.14 -2.01 13.69
N VAL A 67 -10.65 -2.45 14.84
CA VAL A 67 -10.63 -3.86 15.24
C VAL A 67 -11.27 -3.96 16.62
N GLU A 68 -12.56 -4.34 16.67
CA GLU A 68 -13.38 -4.61 17.86
C GLU A 68 -13.38 -3.55 18.98
N ASP A 69 -14.54 -3.25 19.57
CA ASP A 69 -14.71 -2.56 20.87
C ASP A 69 -13.72 -1.42 21.20
N SER A 70 -13.47 -0.52 20.25
CA SER A 70 -12.61 0.68 20.37
C SER A 70 -11.11 0.48 20.16
N SER A 71 -10.66 -0.68 19.68
CA SER A 71 -9.28 -0.87 19.23
C SER A 71 -9.15 -0.54 17.74
N ALA A 72 -7.96 -0.08 17.34
CA ALA A 72 -7.65 0.25 15.96
C ALA A 72 -6.19 -0.10 15.65
N ARG A 73 -5.93 -0.46 14.39
CA ARG A 73 -4.60 -0.83 13.89
C ARG A 73 -4.25 0.02 12.69
N VAL A 74 -3.04 0.58 12.69
CA VAL A 74 -2.49 1.20 11.49
C VAL A 74 -2.21 0.09 10.49
N ALA A 75 -2.84 0.16 9.31
CA ALA A 75 -2.64 -0.83 8.25
C ALA A 75 -1.36 -0.54 7.46
N THR A 76 -1.07 0.75 7.22
CA THR A 76 0.16 1.23 6.58
C THR A 76 0.32 2.74 6.80
N ALA A 77 1.37 3.34 6.26
CA ALA A 77 1.53 4.77 6.13
C ALA A 77 2.20 5.08 4.78
N TYR A 78 1.83 6.19 4.15
CA TYR A 78 2.42 6.60 2.87
C TYR A 78 2.26 8.10 2.62
N PHE A 79 3.14 8.66 1.79
CA PHE A 79 2.98 10.00 1.23
C PHE A 79 2.23 9.91 -0.10
N ARG A 80 1.09 10.59 -0.21
CA ARG A 80 0.20 10.51 -1.39
C ARG A 80 0.46 11.67 -2.34
N THR A 81 0.83 11.37 -3.58
CA THR A 81 0.96 12.44 -4.59
C THR A 81 -0.36 12.86 -5.22
N SER A 82 -0.62 14.17 -5.23
CA SER A 82 -1.79 14.77 -5.89
C SER A 82 -1.56 15.14 -7.37
N SER A 83 -0.30 15.14 -7.85
CA SER A 83 0.04 15.71 -9.15
C SER A 83 0.19 14.67 -10.28
N VAL A 84 -0.60 14.87 -11.35
CA VAL A 84 -0.69 14.02 -12.57
C VAL A 84 0.47 14.29 -13.55
N GLY A 85 1.67 14.57 -13.04
CA GLY A 85 2.78 15.13 -13.82
C GLY A 85 3.80 14.16 -14.40
N TRP A 86 3.64 12.84 -14.25
CA TRP A 86 4.69 11.88 -14.62
C TRP A 86 4.52 11.39 -16.05
N LYS A 87 5.54 11.67 -16.88
CA LYS A 87 5.63 11.14 -18.24
C LYS A 87 5.85 9.63 -18.15
N ASN A 88 5.02 8.87 -18.86
CA ASN A 88 5.28 7.47 -19.17
C ASN A 88 6.50 7.39 -20.12
N SER A 89 7.70 7.71 -19.64
CA SER A 89 8.95 7.41 -20.33
C SER A 89 9.28 5.97 -19.93
N GLY A 90 8.83 4.96 -20.67
CA GLY A 90 9.19 4.79 -22.06
C GLY A 90 10.47 3.96 -22.12
N ASP A 91 10.45 2.80 -21.45
CA ASP A 91 11.26 1.61 -21.72
C ASP A 91 10.51 0.45 -21.07
N LEU A 92 9.84 -0.36 -21.90
CA LEU A 92 8.96 -1.44 -21.52
C LEU A 92 9.79 -2.67 -21.11
N GLU A 93 10.50 -2.57 -19.98
CA GLU A 93 11.07 -3.78 -19.37
C GLU A 93 9.92 -4.61 -18.79
N MET A 94 9.88 -5.90 -19.15
CA MET A 94 9.02 -6.86 -18.46
C MET A 94 9.37 -6.81 -16.98
N THR A 95 8.42 -6.39 -16.15
CA THR A 95 8.69 -6.21 -14.73
C THR A 95 8.56 -7.56 -14.04
N ASN A 96 9.67 -8.03 -13.46
CA ASN A 96 9.66 -9.22 -12.63
C ASN A 96 9.16 -8.87 -11.22
N ILE A 97 8.27 -9.69 -10.69
CA ILE A 97 7.88 -9.60 -9.28
C ILE A 97 9.01 -10.23 -8.45
N ALA A 98 9.54 -9.45 -7.51
CA ALA A 98 10.57 -9.89 -6.59
C ALA A 98 9.98 -10.57 -5.35
N SER A 99 8.86 -10.06 -4.84
CA SER A 99 8.18 -10.66 -3.69
C SER A 99 6.69 -10.31 -3.66
N VAL A 100 5.91 -11.18 -3.04
CA VAL A 100 4.49 -10.97 -2.73
C VAL A 100 4.29 -11.34 -1.26
N LYS A 101 3.68 -10.45 -0.48
CA LYS A 101 3.43 -10.65 0.95
C LYS A 101 2.02 -10.20 1.28
N TYR A 102 1.24 -11.08 1.89
CA TYR A 102 -0.08 -10.74 2.41
C TYR A 102 -0.02 -10.57 3.93
N ASP A 103 -0.42 -9.40 4.42
CA ASP A 103 -0.67 -9.15 5.84
C ASP A 103 -2.15 -9.37 6.12
N LYS A 104 -2.48 -10.56 6.63
CA LYS A 104 -3.84 -10.96 6.99
C LYS A 104 -4.42 -10.13 8.13
N ALA A 105 -3.59 -9.64 9.05
CA ALA A 105 -4.06 -8.88 10.21
C ALA A 105 -4.57 -7.49 9.81
N SER A 106 -3.93 -6.88 8.79
CA SER A 106 -4.30 -5.57 8.26
C SER A 106 -5.14 -5.65 6.98
N ASP A 107 -5.32 -6.84 6.42
CA ASP A 107 -5.90 -7.10 5.09
C ASP A 107 -5.21 -6.31 3.97
N VAL A 108 -3.87 -6.35 3.93
CA VAL A 108 -3.07 -5.63 2.95
C VAL A 108 -2.16 -6.58 2.17
N LEU A 109 -2.22 -6.52 0.84
CA LEU A 109 -1.33 -7.26 -0.05
C LEU A 109 -0.24 -6.33 -0.59
N TYR A 110 1.01 -6.75 -0.46
CA TYR A 110 2.19 -6.06 -0.96
C TYR A 110 2.80 -6.86 -2.11
N ILE A 111 3.03 -6.21 -3.24
CA ILE A 111 3.78 -6.76 -4.37
C ILE A 111 4.99 -5.85 -4.60
N ALA A 112 6.20 -6.39 -4.47
CA ALA A 112 7.42 -5.66 -4.74
C ALA A 112 8.05 -6.15 -6.05
N THR A 113 8.50 -5.21 -6.88
CA THR A 113 9.27 -5.48 -8.10
C THR A 113 10.76 -5.16 -7.87
N ARG A 114 11.04 -4.21 -6.96
CA ARG A 114 12.39 -3.81 -6.54
C ARG A 114 12.37 -3.43 -5.04
N PRO A 115 12.55 -4.41 -4.12
CA PRO A 115 12.48 -4.15 -2.68
C PRO A 115 13.61 -3.22 -2.20
N GLY A 116 13.36 -2.50 -1.09
CA GLY A 116 14.37 -1.67 -0.42
C GLY A 116 14.65 -0.30 -1.06
N ARG A 117 13.82 0.14 -2.01
CA ARG A 117 13.91 1.47 -2.63
C ARG A 117 12.97 2.47 -1.94
N GLU A 118 13.44 3.71 -1.76
CA GLU A 118 12.57 4.82 -1.33
C GLU A 118 11.55 5.11 -2.42
N ALA A 119 10.27 5.04 -2.06
CA ALA A 119 9.19 5.17 -3.02
C ALA A 119 8.23 6.32 -2.69
N LYS A 120 7.54 6.80 -3.71
CA LYS A 120 6.34 7.64 -3.59
C LYS A 120 5.13 6.81 -3.97
N SER A 121 4.03 7.00 -3.23
CA SER A 121 2.80 6.25 -3.47
C SER A 121 1.78 7.10 -4.24
N ARG A 122 1.17 6.49 -5.25
CA ARG A 122 0.03 7.06 -5.98
C ARG A 122 -1.09 6.05 -6.08
N GLU A 123 -2.27 6.49 -5.69
CA GLU A 123 -3.47 5.67 -5.80
C GLU A 123 -3.98 5.66 -7.25
N SER A 124 -4.19 4.49 -7.84
CA SER A 124 -4.82 4.36 -9.18
C SER A 124 -6.29 3.97 -9.12
N LEU A 125 -6.62 3.12 -8.17
CA LEU A 125 -7.93 2.58 -7.86
C LEU A 125 -8.12 2.67 -6.34
N PRO A 126 -9.35 2.65 -5.83
CA PRO A 126 -9.61 2.68 -4.39
C PRO A 126 -8.75 1.66 -3.63
N GLY A 127 -7.85 2.13 -2.77
CA GLY A 127 -6.97 1.28 -1.98
C GLY A 127 -5.79 0.63 -2.71
N VAL A 128 -5.56 0.94 -4.00
CA VAL A 128 -4.41 0.43 -4.78
C VAL A 128 -3.36 1.51 -4.93
N LEU A 129 -2.31 1.41 -4.12
CA LEU A 129 -1.22 2.37 -4.03
C LEU A 129 -0.01 1.87 -4.82
N TRP A 130 0.17 2.42 -6.02
CA TRP A 130 1.37 2.18 -6.82
C TRP A 130 2.57 2.92 -6.24
N ARG A 131 3.67 2.21 -6.06
CA ARG A 131 4.91 2.72 -5.50
C ARG A 131 5.91 2.97 -6.60
N TYR A 132 6.42 4.20 -6.66
CA TYR A 132 7.35 4.67 -7.67
C TYR A 132 8.68 5.06 -7.03
N ASP A 133 9.79 4.57 -7.58
CA ASP A 133 11.14 4.96 -7.17
C ASP A 133 11.27 6.50 -7.19
N SER A 134 11.79 7.07 -6.10
CA SER A 134 11.90 8.53 -5.98
C SER A 134 12.95 9.14 -6.91
N GLU A 135 13.93 8.36 -7.39
CA GLU A 135 15.02 8.81 -8.26
C GLU A 135 14.61 8.73 -9.74
N ASP A 136 14.15 7.56 -10.20
CA ASP A 136 13.89 7.30 -11.63
C ASP A 136 12.41 7.21 -12.01
N GLY A 137 11.50 7.24 -11.02
CA GLY A 137 10.05 7.23 -11.24
C GLY A 137 9.50 5.89 -11.72
N ARG A 138 10.28 4.80 -11.71
CA ARG A 138 9.80 3.47 -12.11
C ARG A 138 8.96 2.81 -11.02
N ILE A 139 8.08 1.90 -11.41
CA ILE A 139 7.29 1.13 -10.44
C ILE A 139 8.21 0.17 -9.68
N VAL A 140 8.24 0.32 -8.35
CA VAL A 140 8.98 -0.55 -7.42
C VAL A 140 8.06 -1.49 -6.64
N GLY A 141 6.74 -1.26 -6.70
CA GLY A 141 5.75 -2.15 -6.13
C GLY A 141 4.32 -1.59 -6.16
N VAL A 142 3.41 -2.32 -5.52
CA VAL A 142 2.04 -1.89 -5.27
C VAL A 142 1.58 -2.41 -3.90
N THR A 143 0.90 -1.56 -3.14
CA THR A 143 0.23 -1.89 -1.88
C THR A 143 -1.27 -1.89 -2.13
N ILE A 144 -1.97 -2.97 -1.77
CA ILE A 144 -3.39 -3.18 -2.07
C ILE A 144 -4.12 -3.35 -0.73
N MET A 145 -4.88 -2.34 -0.34
CA MET A 145 -5.65 -2.29 0.91
C MET A 145 -6.98 -3.01 0.79
N ASP A 146 -7.44 -3.61 1.88
CA ASP A 146 -8.66 -4.44 1.96
C ASP A 146 -8.66 -5.52 0.87
N TYR A 147 -7.54 -6.26 0.76
CA TYR A 147 -7.33 -7.21 -0.33
C TYR A 147 -8.39 -8.33 -0.36
N ALA A 148 -8.54 -9.06 0.74
CA ALA A 148 -9.51 -10.14 0.85
C ALA A 148 -10.94 -9.61 0.90
N TYR A 149 -11.17 -8.50 1.61
CA TYR A 149 -12.53 -7.95 1.77
C TYR A 149 -13.06 -7.28 0.49
N TYR A 150 -12.30 -6.33 -0.07
CA TYR A 150 -12.76 -5.50 -1.18
C TYR A 150 -12.29 -6.02 -2.54
N TRP A 151 -11.03 -6.46 -2.65
CA TRP A 151 -10.43 -6.75 -3.95
C TRP A 151 -10.62 -8.18 -4.45
N MET A 152 -10.71 -9.20 -3.59
CA MET A 152 -10.95 -10.58 -4.02
C MET A 152 -12.28 -10.75 -4.80
N PRO A 153 -13.41 -10.15 -4.38
CA PRO A 153 -14.63 -10.13 -5.21
C PRO A 153 -14.47 -9.39 -6.54
N ARG A 154 -13.44 -8.54 -6.67
CA ARG A 154 -13.12 -7.68 -7.83
C ARG A 154 -11.81 -8.08 -8.50
N LEU A 155 -11.39 -9.34 -8.34
CA LEU A 155 -10.06 -9.81 -8.74
C LEU A 155 -9.76 -9.56 -10.24
N SER A 156 -10.77 -9.62 -11.11
CA SER A 156 -10.61 -9.32 -12.53
C SER A 156 -10.12 -7.88 -12.78
N ASP A 157 -10.67 -6.90 -12.06
CA ASP A 157 -10.31 -5.49 -12.23
C ASP A 157 -8.90 -5.22 -11.70
N LEU A 158 -8.57 -5.80 -10.55
CA LEU A 158 -7.22 -5.73 -9.98
C LEU A 158 -6.18 -6.38 -10.90
N THR A 159 -6.49 -7.57 -11.42
CA THR A 159 -5.64 -8.28 -12.40
C THR A 159 -5.40 -7.43 -13.65
N ASN A 160 -6.43 -6.72 -14.13
CA ASN A 160 -6.32 -5.85 -15.29
C ASN A 160 -5.41 -4.64 -15.04
N ASP A 161 -5.56 -3.95 -13.90
CA ASP A 161 -4.72 -2.79 -13.58
C ASP A 161 -3.26 -3.21 -13.38
N ILE A 162 -3.01 -4.30 -12.64
CA ILE A 162 -1.67 -4.81 -12.39
C ILE A 162 -1.01 -5.29 -13.68
N GLY A 163 -1.69 -6.13 -14.47
CA GLY A 163 -1.16 -6.64 -15.74
C GLY A 163 -0.83 -5.51 -16.72
N LYS A 164 -1.69 -4.49 -16.80
CA LYS A 164 -1.45 -3.31 -17.65
C LYS A 164 -0.23 -2.51 -17.21
N ARG A 165 -0.04 -2.29 -15.90
CA ARG A 165 1.02 -1.40 -15.37
C ARG A 165 2.37 -2.08 -15.23
N LEU A 166 2.40 -3.37 -14.89
CA LEU A 166 3.62 -4.17 -14.81
C LEU A 166 3.99 -4.85 -16.12
N HIS A 167 3.16 -4.69 -17.16
CA HIS A 167 3.32 -5.35 -18.46
C HIS A 167 3.39 -6.88 -18.35
N MET A 168 2.58 -7.43 -17.45
CA MET A 168 2.50 -8.87 -17.18
C MET A 168 1.27 -9.50 -17.85
N ASN A 169 1.36 -10.79 -18.15
CA ASN A 169 0.20 -11.54 -18.63
C ASN A 169 -0.87 -11.62 -17.52
N ARG A 170 -2.14 -11.45 -17.90
CA ARG A 170 -3.27 -11.49 -16.97
C ARG A 170 -3.37 -12.83 -16.22
N THR A 171 -3.05 -13.94 -16.89
CA THR A 171 -3.05 -15.28 -16.28
C THR A 171 -2.00 -15.39 -15.18
N ASP A 172 -0.79 -14.87 -15.43
CA ASP A 172 0.30 -14.89 -14.46
C ASP A 172 -0.04 -14.03 -13.24
N VAL A 173 -0.52 -12.80 -13.47
CA VAL A 173 -0.96 -11.90 -12.40
C VAL A 173 -2.06 -12.54 -11.56
N ARG A 174 -3.07 -13.13 -12.22
CA ARG A 174 -4.16 -13.80 -11.50
C ARG A 174 -3.64 -14.95 -10.64
N SER A 175 -2.76 -15.79 -11.20
CA SER A 175 -2.16 -16.90 -10.45
C SER A 175 -1.40 -16.44 -9.22
N ILE A 176 -0.67 -15.31 -9.33
CA ILE A 176 0.05 -14.71 -8.20
C ILE A 176 -0.94 -14.24 -7.13
N LEU A 177 -1.98 -13.51 -7.51
CA LEU A 177 -3.00 -13.00 -6.61
C LEU A 177 -3.80 -14.12 -5.92
N GLU A 178 -4.10 -15.21 -6.61
CA GLU A 178 -4.80 -16.36 -6.01
C GLU A 178 -3.87 -17.19 -5.10
N SER A 179 -2.55 -17.18 -5.32
CA SER A 179 -1.62 -17.97 -4.52
C SER A 179 -1.49 -17.50 -3.06
N VAL A 180 -1.68 -16.20 -2.80
CA VAL A 180 -1.60 -15.63 -1.45
C VAL A 180 -2.82 -15.94 -0.57
N ASP A 181 -3.94 -16.34 -1.16
CA ASP A 181 -5.14 -16.76 -0.43
C ASP A 181 -5.01 -18.21 0.11
N GLY A 182 -4.08 -18.99 -0.46
CA GLY A 182 -3.93 -20.43 -0.20
C GLY A 182 -2.91 -20.83 0.88
N GLU A 183 -2.12 -19.90 1.42
CA GLU A 183 -1.05 -20.22 2.40
C GLU A 183 -1.56 -20.41 3.85
N ASP A 184 -2.86 -20.54 4.06
CA ASP A 184 -3.43 -20.94 5.35
C ASP A 184 -3.12 -22.44 5.63
N GLY A 185 -1.98 -22.66 6.27
CA GLY A 185 -1.54 -23.86 6.98
C GLY A 185 -2.46 -25.09 7.00
N HIS A 186 -2.17 -26.04 6.11
CA HIS A 186 -2.11 -27.46 6.48
C HIS A 186 -0.65 -27.89 6.66
N THR A 187 -0.02 -27.45 7.75
CA THR A 187 1.09 -28.20 8.35
C THR A 187 0.52 -28.98 9.52
N ASN A 188 0.37 -30.30 9.31
CA ASN A 188 0.01 -31.29 10.33
C ASN A 188 1.05 -31.38 11.45
#